data_AF-A0A966YNG2-F1
#
_entry.id   AF-A0A966YNG2-F1
#
_cell.length_a   1.000
_cell.length_b   1.000
_cell.length_c   1.000
_cell.angle_alpha   90.00
_cell.angle_beta   90.00
_cell.angle_gamma   90.00
#
_symmetry.space_group_name_H-M   'P 1'
#
loop_
_entity.id
_entity.type
_entity.pdbx_description
1 polymer ?
#
loop_
_entity_poly.entity_id
_entity_poly.type
_entity_poly.pdbx_seq_one_letter_code
_entity_poly.pdbx_strand_id
1 'polypeptide(L)'
;MTTDFSKKIEILGDFYTQFRDNEKMKEFIEFNDVGLPLAYLTAEGLCEITEDGKKYVAETWDLFLGIIGIKDTGFEHITEIWAAGEDTP
;
A
#
# COMPACT_ATOMS: atom_id res chain seq x y z
N MET A 1 6.36 -3.53 -16.60
CA MET A 1 5.09 -2.83 -16.35
C MET A 1 5.06 -2.52 -14.87
N THR A 2 4.59 -1.34 -14.48
CA THR A 2 4.51 -0.92 -13.07
C THR A 2 3.06 -0.61 -12.74
N THR A 3 2.70 -0.76 -11.49
CA THR A 3 1.35 -0.49 -11.00
C THR A 3 1.02 0.99 -11.16
N ASP A 4 -0.14 1.29 -11.72
CA ASP A 4 -0.62 2.67 -11.86
C ASP A 4 -0.80 3.32 -10.49
N PHE A 5 -0.53 4.63 -10.39
CA PHE A 5 -0.52 5.29 -9.09
C PHE A 5 -1.89 5.26 -8.39
N SER A 6 -2.99 5.35 -9.14
CA SER A 6 -4.34 5.17 -8.58
C SER A 6 -4.54 3.78 -7.99
N LYS A 7 -3.97 2.75 -8.63
CA LYS A 7 -4.02 1.37 -8.12
C LYS A 7 -3.18 1.20 -6.85
N LYS A 8 -2.03 1.87 -6.75
CA LYS A 8 -1.25 1.92 -5.50
C LYS A 8 -2.08 2.50 -4.34
N ILE A 9 -2.80 3.59 -4.60
CA ILE A 9 -3.70 4.23 -3.61
C ILE A 9 -4.77 3.23 -3.16
N GLU A 10 -5.50 2.63 -4.11
CA GLU A 10 -6.56 1.66 -3.83
C GLU A 10 -6.04 0.48 -2.99
N ILE A 11 -4.95 -0.15 -3.44
CA ILE A 11 -4.36 -1.33 -2.80
C ILE A 11 -3.83 -1.03 -1.40
N LEU A 12 -3.12 0.09 -1.22
CA LEU A 12 -2.60 0.47 0.10
C LEU A 12 -3.72 0.90 1.06
N GLY A 13 -4.78 1.52 0.54
CA GLY A 13 -5.99 1.82 1.31
C GLY A 13 -6.70 0.56 1.79
N ASP A 14 -6.84 -0.44 0.92
CA ASP A 14 -7.38 -1.76 1.26
C ASP A 14 -6.52 -2.47 2.32
N PHE A 15 -5.19 -2.46 2.14
CA PHE A 15 -4.25 -3.01 3.11
C PHE A 15 -4.41 -2.33 4.47
N TYR A 16 -4.40 -0.99 4.50
CA TYR A 16 -4.51 -0.25 5.74
C TYR A 16 -5.82 -0.55 6.47
N THR A 17 -6.94 -0.57 5.75
CA THR A 17 -8.25 -0.88 6.35
C THR A 17 -8.30 -2.28 6.96
N GLN A 18 -7.68 -3.27 6.30
CA GLN A 18 -7.70 -4.67 6.75
C GLN A 18 -6.70 -4.96 7.88
N PHE A 19 -5.55 -4.27 7.89
CA PHE A 19 -4.41 -4.67 8.72
C PHE A 19 -3.95 -3.61 9.73
N ARG A 20 -4.52 -2.39 9.76
CA ARG A 20 -4.09 -1.29 10.66
C ARG A 20 -4.02 -1.64 12.14
N ASP A 21 -4.83 -2.59 12.59
CA ASP A 21 -4.88 -3.04 13.99
C ASP A 21 -4.21 -4.41 14.19
N ASN A 22 -3.51 -4.93 13.17
CA ASN A 22 -2.81 -6.20 13.24
C ASN A 22 -1.43 -6.02 13.88
N GLU A 23 -1.24 -6.57 15.08
CA GLU A 23 0.02 -6.50 15.82
C GLU A 23 1.25 -6.99 15.03
N LYS A 24 1.08 -7.96 14.10
CA LYS A 24 2.19 -8.44 13.27
C LYS A 24 2.66 -7.41 12.23
N MET A 25 1.79 -6.46 11.88
CA MET A 25 2.07 -5.41 10.90
C MET A 25 2.40 -4.07 11.56
N LYS A 26 2.42 -4.02 12.91
CA LYS A 26 2.55 -2.78 13.67
C LYS A 26 3.78 -1.95 13.28
N GLU A 27 4.95 -2.57 13.20
CA GLU A 27 6.18 -1.85 12.81
C GLU A 27 6.08 -1.24 11.40
N PHE A 28 5.47 -1.97 10.45
CA PHE A 28 5.25 -1.46 9.10
C PHE A 28 4.26 -0.30 9.09
N ILE A 29 3.18 -0.40 9.86
CA ILE A 29 2.15 0.64 9.95
C ILE A 29 2.68 1.90 10.63
N GLU A 30 3.43 1.75 11.72
CA GLU A 30 4.06 2.86 12.44
C GLU A 30 5.14 3.54 11.60
N PHE A 31 5.89 2.78 10.78
CA PHE A 31 6.86 3.36 9.85
C PHE A 31 6.19 4.12 8.71
N ASN A 32 5.01 3.67 8.26
CA ASN A 32 4.24 4.27 7.16
C ASN A 32 3.02 5.05 7.68
N ASP A 33 3.21 5.80 8.77
CA ASP A 33 2.20 6.58 9.47
C ASP A 33 1.60 7.74 8.64
N VAL A 34 2.28 8.16 7.57
CA VAL A 34 1.76 9.15 6.61
C VAL A 34 1.22 8.50 5.35
N GLY A 35 2.00 7.62 4.71
CA GLY A 35 1.67 7.07 3.40
C GLY A 35 0.42 6.19 3.38
N LEU A 36 0.25 5.34 4.41
CA LEU A 36 -0.94 4.47 4.50
C LEU A 36 -2.23 5.26 4.76
N PRO A 37 -2.28 6.19 5.74
CA PRO A 37 -3.47 7.04 5.89
C PRO A 37 -3.75 7.91 4.67
N LEU A 38 -2.74 8.47 4.00
CA LEU A 38 -2.96 9.26 2.78
C LEU A 38 -3.58 8.42 1.66
N ALA A 39 -3.08 7.20 1.46
CA ALA A 39 -3.65 6.28 0.47
C ALA A 39 -5.13 5.98 0.80
N TYR A 40 -5.44 5.61 2.04
CA TYR A 40 -6.81 5.36 2.47
C TYR A 40 -7.73 6.59 2.27
N LEU A 41 -7.35 7.76 2.80
CA LEU A 41 -8.17 8.98 2.69
C LEU A 41 -8.40 9.38 1.24
N THR A 42 -7.41 9.20 0.37
CA THR A 42 -7.53 9.51 -1.06
C THR A 42 -8.41 8.48 -1.78
N ALA A 43 -8.27 7.18 -1.47
CA ALA A 43 -9.10 6.11 -2.03
C ALA A 43 -10.59 6.28 -1.70
N GLU A 44 -10.90 6.72 -0.47
CA GLU A 44 -12.26 7.01 -0.01
C GLU A 44 -12.82 8.36 -0.51
N GLY A 45 -12.02 9.14 -1.26
CA GLY A 45 -12.42 10.46 -1.74
C GLY A 45 -12.56 11.52 -0.64
N LEU A 46 -11.90 11.31 0.50
CA LEU A 46 -11.93 12.24 1.65
C LEU A 46 -10.93 13.39 1.49
N CYS A 47 -9.92 13.24 0.64
CA CYS A 47 -8.97 14.31 0.31
C CYS A 47 -8.39 14.18 -1.10
N GLU A 48 -7.87 15.30 -1.62
CA GLU A 48 -7.02 15.32 -2.81
C GLU A 48 -5.54 15.24 -2.41
N ILE A 49 -4.77 14.40 -3.11
CA ILE A 49 -3.36 14.21 -2.82
C ILE A 49 -2.49 15.19 -3.61
N THR A 50 -1.61 15.91 -2.90
CA THR A 50 -0.62 16.82 -3.50
C THR A 50 0.57 16.05 -4.08
N GLU A 51 1.39 16.68 -4.91
CA GLU A 51 2.61 16.06 -5.47
C GLU A 51 3.59 15.59 -4.38
N ASP A 52 3.69 16.30 -3.25
CA ASP A 52 4.52 15.86 -2.12
C ASP A 52 3.87 14.67 -1.41
N GLY A 53 2.55 14.65 -1.24
CA GLY A 53 1.82 13.51 -0.69
C GLY A 53 2.01 12.23 -1.52
N LYS A 54 2.07 12.37 -2.86
CA LYS A 54 2.31 11.23 -3.77
C LYS A 54 3.66 10.55 -3.51
N LYS A 55 4.68 11.28 -3.07
CA LYS A 55 6.00 10.72 -2.74
C LYS A 55 5.92 9.77 -1.56
N TYR A 56 5.20 10.14 -0.51
CA TYR A 56 4.98 9.27 0.66
C TYR A 56 4.25 7.98 0.27
N VAL A 57 3.19 8.07 -0.55
CA VAL A 57 2.47 6.88 -1.04
C VAL A 57 3.38 6.00 -1.91
N ALA A 58 4.22 6.59 -2.76
CA ALA A 58 5.16 5.86 -3.59
C ALA A 58 6.25 5.14 -2.77
N GLU A 59 6.81 5.79 -1.76
CA GLU A 59 7.79 5.17 -0.85
C GLU A 59 7.15 4.03 -0.03
N THR A 60 5.94 4.23 0.49
CA THR A 60 5.18 3.18 1.19
C THR A 60 4.90 1.98 0.29
N TRP A 61 4.59 2.21 -1.00
CA TRP A 61 4.41 1.14 -1.97
C TRP A 61 5.67 0.29 -2.16
N ASP A 62 6.82 0.94 -2.32
CA ASP A 62 8.09 0.24 -2.52
C ASP A 62 8.46 -0.60 -1.29
N LEU A 63 8.21 -0.08 -0.08
CA LEU A 63 8.41 -0.82 1.17
C LEU A 63 7.43 -1.98 1.33
N PHE A 64 6.17 -1.78 0.95
CA PHE A 64 5.13 -2.81 0.99
C PHE A 64 5.53 -4.03 0.15
N LEU A 65 5.90 -3.81 -1.11
CA LEU A 65 6.37 -4.89 -1.98
C LEU A 65 7.70 -5.50 -1.48
N GLY A 66 8.57 -4.67 -0.92
CA GLY A 66 9.84 -5.10 -0.33
C GLY A 66 9.68 -6.07 0.83
N ILE A 67 8.70 -5.85 1.71
CA ILE A 67 8.39 -6.75 2.83
C ILE A 67 7.77 -8.06 2.36
N ILE A 68 6.95 -8.02 1.31
CA ILE A 68 6.37 -9.21 0.69
C ILE A 68 7.42 -9.97 -0.14
N GLY A 69 8.50 -9.30 -0.55
CA GLY A 69 9.58 -9.91 -1.32
C GLY A 69 9.27 -10.06 -2.81
N ILE A 70 8.33 -9.28 -3.34
CA ILE A 70 7.93 -9.34 -4.75
C ILE A 70 8.31 -8.06 -5.51
N LYS A 71 8.27 -8.13 -6.85
CA LYS A 71 8.50 -6.98 -7.72
C LYS A 71 7.18 -6.40 -8.21
N ASP A 72 7.19 -5.10 -8.48
CA ASP A 72 6.06 -4.44 -9.14
C ASP A 72 5.94 -4.93 -10.59
N THR A 73 4.84 -5.64 -10.88
CA THR A 73 4.53 -6.16 -12.22
C THR A 73 3.30 -5.52 -12.86
N GLY A 74 2.70 -4.51 -12.21
CA GLY A 74 1.42 -3.93 -12.62
C GLY A 74 0.23 -4.66 -12.00
N PHE A 75 0.00 -4.46 -10.71
CA PHE A 75 -1.09 -5.08 -9.96
C PHE A 75 -2.36 -4.23 -10.01
N GLU A 76 -3.51 -4.87 -10.13
CA GLU A 76 -4.81 -4.17 -10.10
C GLU A 76 -5.50 -4.26 -8.73
N HIS A 77 -5.21 -5.33 -7.98
CA HIS A 77 -5.87 -5.64 -6.72
C HIS A 77 -4.90 -6.25 -5.70
N ILE A 78 -5.17 -6.06 -4.40
CA ILE A 78 -4.35 -6.60 -3.32
C ILE A 78 -4.26 -8.14 -3.34
N THR A 79 -5.28 -8.82 -3.86
CA THR A 79 -5.30 -10.28 -4.01
C THR A 79 -4.21 -10.80 -4.95
N GLU A 80 -3.83 -10.03 -5.96
CA GLU A 80 -2.77 -10.41 -6.90
C GLU A 80 -1.40 -10.37 -6.23
N ILE A 81 -1.20 -9.43 -5.30
CA ILE A 81 0.01 -9.32 -4.48
C ILE A 81 0.14 -10.53 -3.56
N TRP A 82 -0.95 -10.92 -2.89
CA TRP A 82 -0.95 -12.11 -2.04
C TRP A 82 -0.70 -13.40 -2.83
N ALA A 83 -1.25 -13.50 -4.05
CA ALA A 83 -0.98 -14.61 -4.94
C ALA A 83 0.47 -14.65 -5.44
N ALA A 84 1.10 -13.48 -5.62
CA ALA A 84 2.49 -13.38 -6.06
C ALA A 84 3.50 -13.65 -4.93
N GLY A 85 3.14 -13.30 -3.70
CA GLY A 85 4.01 -13.41 -2.53
C GLY A 85 3.90 -14.74 -1.80
N GLU A 86 3.85 -15.89 -2.51
CA GLU A 86 3.69 -17.24 -1.94
C GLU A 86 4.67 -17.55 -0.78
N ASP A 87 4.28 -17.10 0.40
CA ASP A 87 4.56 -17.64 1.74
C ASP A 87 3.36 -17.21 2.61
N THR A 88 2.19 -17.75 2.29
CA THR A 88 1.06 -17.74 3.23
C THR A 88 1.42 -18.73 4.34
N PRO A 89 1.46 -18.35 5.63
CA PRO A 89 1.76 -19.29 6.70
C PRO A 89 0.75 -20.45 6.76
#